data_AF-A0A1F8M4Q2-F1
#
_entry.id   AF-A0A1F8M4Q2-F1
#
_cell.length_a   1.000
_cell.length_b   1.000
_cell.length_c   1.000
_cell.angle_alpha   90.00
_cell.angle_beta   90.00
_cell.angle_gamma   90.00
#
_symmetry.space_group_name_H-M   'P 1'
#
loop_
_entity.id
_entity.type
_entity.pdbx_description
1 polymer ?
#
loop_
_entity_poly.entity_id
_entity_poly.type
_entity_poly.pdbx_seq_one_letter_code
_entity_poly.pdbx_strand_id
1 'polypeptide(L)'
;MKEETWSPRPYANEEFLSFDRLKRAVTSRVLDRAERLMGEEFPLSPERIGELTTEEWQRAKEALQNSPGAREAFRKYLEGTVGGKIDNLIQAEKDYLSAMGVAEKSL
;
A
#
# COMPACT_ATOMS: atom_id res chain seq x y z
N MET A 1 8.29 26.54 -25.04
CA MET A 1 7.88 25.13 -25.20
C MET A 1 7.06 24.79 -23.97
N LYS A 2 5.86 24.21 -24.13
CA LYS A 2 5.03 23.84 -22.96
C LYS A 2 5.74 22.70 -22.25
N GLU A 3 6.12 22.90 -21.00
CA GLU A 3 6.53 21.83 -20.10
C GLU A 3 5.32 20.89 -19.95
N GLU A 4 5.30 19.80 -20.72
CA GLU A 4 4.40 18.69 -20.44
C GLU A 4 4.75 18.20 -19.03
N THR A 5 3.90 18.52 -18.07
CA THR A 5 4.05 18.13 -16.67
C THR A 5 3.93 16.60 -16.64
N TRP A 6 5.06 15.91 -16.75
CA TRP A 6 5.08 14.46 -16.76
C TRP A 6 4.43 13.95 -15.48
N SER A 7 3.33 13.23 -15.66
CA SER A 7 2.64 12.52 -14.60
C SER A 7 2.98 11.04 -14.74
N PRO A 8 3.70 10.42 -13.78
CA PRO A 8 3.95 8.99 -13.82
C PRO A 8 2.63 8.23 -13.93
N ARG A 9 2.60 7.20 -14.77
CA ARG A 9 1.44 6.31 -14.86
C ARG A 9 1.16 5.74 -13.46
N PRO A 10 -0.09 5.80 -12.96
CA PRO A 10 -0.45 5.19 -11.69
C PRO A 10 -0.01 3.73 -11.63
N TYR A 11 0.30 3.25 -10.43
CA TYR A 11 0.53 1.82 -10.24
C TYR A 11 -0.77 1.05 -10.43
N ALA A 12 -0.71 -0.03 -11.21
CA ALA A 12 -1.81 -0.97 -11.33
C ALA A 12 -1.79 -1.96 -10.17
N ASN A 13 -2.96 -2.47 -9.77
CA ASN A 13 -3.05 -3.38 -8.62
C ASN A 13 -2.26 -4.68 -8.86
N GLU A 14 -2.19 -5.14 -10.12
CA GLU A 14 -1.44 -6.32 -10.52
C GLU A 14 0.06 -6.18 -10.24
N GLU A 15 0.59 -4.96 -10.26
CA GLU A 15 1.99 -4.68 -9.96
C GLU A 15 2.33 -4.95 -8.48
N PHE A 16 1.32 -4.95 -7.60
CA PHE A 16 1.48 -5.22 -6.16
C PHE A 16 1.26 -6.67 -5.76
N LEU A 17 0.96 -7.57 -6.69
CA LEU A 17 0.69 -8.98 -6.39
C LEU A 17 1.94 -9.80 -6.01
N SER A 18 3.15 -9.33 -6.33
CA SER A 18 4.39 -9.96 -5.89
C SER A 18 5.57 -8.99 -5.86
N PHE A 19 6.60 -9.32 -5.06
CA PHE A 19 7.83 -8.52 -5.01
C PHE A 19 8.51 -8.39 -6.38
N ASP A 20 8.49 -9.44 -7.20
CA ASP A 20 9.05 -9.39 -8.56
C ASP A 20 8.31 -8.42 -9.47
N ARG A 21 6.97 -8.37 -9.37
CA ARG A 21 6.15 -7.46 -10.16
C ARG A 21 6.40 -6.01 -9.74
N LEU A 22 6.44 -5.76 -8.43
CA LEU A 22 6.76 -4.46 -7.87
C LEU A 22 8.17 -4.00 -8.28
N LYS A 23 9.17 -4.89 -8.17
CA LYS A 23 10.55 -4.59 -8.58
C LYS A 23 10.61 -4.21 -10.05
N ARG A 24 10.00 -4.99 -10.96
CA ARG A 24 9.95 -4.67 -12.40
C ARG A 24 9.26 -3.33 -12.67
N ALA A 25 8.13 -3.08 -12.00
CA ALA A 25 7.35 -1.86 -12.14
C ALA A 25 8.14 -0.60 -11.73
N VAL A 26 8.83 -0.66 -10.59
CA VAL A 26 9.69 0.45 -10.09
C VAL A 26 10.89 0.62 -10.99
N THR A 27 11.61 -0.46 -11.32
CA THR A 27 12.80 -0.39 -12.20
C THR A 27 12.46 0.23 -13.55
N SER A 28 11.38 -0.21 -14.21
CA SER A 28 10.97 0.36 -15.50
C SER A 28 10.72 1.87 -15.39
N ARG A 29 10.01 2.32 -14.34
CA ARG A 29 9.71 3.75 -14.16
C ARG A 29 10.95 4.58 -13.85
N VAL A 30 11.90 4.04 -13.08
CA VAL A 30 13.19 4.70 -12.82
C VAL A 30 13.99 4.85 -14.11
N LEU A 31 14.04 3.81 -14.94
CA LEU A 31 14.71 3.86 -16.24
C LEU A 31 14.05 4.86 -17.18
N ASP A 32 12.72 4.84 -17.31
CA ASP A 32 11.96 5.81 -18.12
C ASP A 32 12.25 7.26 -17.70
N ARG A 33 12.44 7.53 -16.40
CA ARG A 33 12.80 8.85 -15.87
C ARG A 33 14.27 9.19 -16.17
N ALA A 34 15.18 8.24 -15.95
CA ALA A 34 16.60 8.41 -16.21
C ALA A 34 16.88 8.72 -17.69
N GLU A 35 16.22 8.01 -18.61
CA GLU A 35 16.37 8.22 -20.06
C GLU A 35 15.96 9.62 -20.50
N ARG A 36 14.98 10.23 -19.83
CA ARG A 36 14.54 11.61 -20.14
C ARG A 36 15.55 12.67 -19.71
N LEU A 37 16.29 12.39 -18.64
CA LEU A 37 17.35 13.28 -18.18
C LEU A 37 18.58 13.26 -19.10
N MET A 38 18.69 12.29 -20.01
CA MET A 38 19.85 12.16 -20.91
C MET A 38 20.14 13.43 -21.74
N GLY A 39 19.12 14.26 -22.03
CA GLY A 39 19.30 15.53 -22.73
C GLY A 39 19.85 16.68 -21.86
N GLU A 40 19.81 16.53 -20.53
CA GLU A 40 20.17 17.55 -19.55
C GLU A 40 21.38 17.14 -18.70
N GLU A 41 21.49 15.85 -18.37
CA GLU A 41 22.51 15.26 -17.51
C GLU A 41 22.92 13.89 -18.08
N PHE A 42 24.17 13.78 -18.56
CA PHE A 42 24.76 12.52 -19.01
C PHE A 42 26.28 12.49 -18.80
N PRO A 43 26.85 11.42 -18.20
CA PRO A 43 26.14 10.32 -17.53
C PRO A 43 25.48 10.80 -16.23
N LEU A 44 24.40 10.12 -15.82
CA LEU A 44 23.83 10.33 -14.48
C LEU A 44 24.81 9.84 -13.42
N SER A 45 24.98 10.61 -12.35
CA SER A 45 25.79 10.17 -11.21
C SER A 45 25.11 9.01 -10.46
N PRO A 46 25.87 8.15 -9.76
CA PRO A 46 25.31 7.13 -8.89
C PRO A 46 24.34 7.70 -7.84
N GLU A 47 24.65 8.87 -7.29
CA GLU A 47 23.81 9.58 -6.32
C GLU A 47 22.47 9.93 -6.96
N ARG A 48 22.49 10.47 -8.18
CA ARG A 48 21.28 10.84 -8.91
C ARG A 48 20.39 9.65 -9.22
N ILE A 49 20.99 8.51 -9.61
CA ILE A 49 20.26 7.25 -9.82
C ILE A 49 19.63 6.78 -8.50
N GLY A 50 20.36 6.90 -7.39
CA GLY A 50 19.86 6.58 -6.04
C GLY A 50 18.67 7.43 -5.62
N GLU A 51 18.71 8.74 -5.89
CA GLU A 51 17.60 9.67 -5.67
C GLU A 51 16.36 9.26 -6.47
N LEU A 52 16.50 9.09 -7.79
CA LEU A 52 15.40 8.68 -8.67
C LEU A 52 14.75 7.38 -8.20
N THR A 53 15.57 6.43 -7.78
CA THR A 53 15.12 5.14 -7.26
C THR A 53 14.34 5.31 -5.95
N THR A 54 14.86 6.11 -5.01
CA THR A 54 14.23 6.35 -3.70
C THR A 54 12.90 7.08 -3.84
N GLU A 55 12.84 8.07 -4.72
CA GLU A 55 11.60 8.80 -5.02
C GLU A 55 10.54 7.89 -5.62
N GLU A 56 10.90 7.06 -6.61
CA GLU A 56 9.97 6.15 -7.24
C GLU A 56 9.49 5.06 -6.27
N TRP A 57 10.38 4.58 -5.40
CA TRP A 57 10.03 3.66 -4.32
C TRP A 57 9.00 4.26 -3.36
N GLN A 58 9.14 5.54 -3.00
CA GLN A 58 8.19 6.21 -2.14
C GLN A 58 6.81 6.35 -2.81
N ARG A 59 6.77 6.68 -4.11
CA ARG A 59 5.52 6.67 -4.90
C ARG A 59 4.86 5.30 -4.92
N ALA A 60 5.64 4.24 -5.09
CA ALA A 60 5.14 2.87 -5.08
C ALA A 60 4.51 2.48 -3.72
N LYS A 61 5.14 2.88 -2.62
CA LYS A 61 4.60 2.66 -1.26
C LYS A 61 3.26 3.38 -1.05
N GLU A 62 3.17 4.64 -1.45
CA GLU A 62 1.93 5.43 -1.33
C GLU A 62 0.80 4.83 -2.16
N ALA A 63 1.09 4.38 -3.38
CA ALA A 63 0.11 3.70 -4.22
C ALA A 63 -0.31 2.34 -3.63
N LEU A 64 0.64 1.56 -3.10
CA LEU A 64 0.36 0.30 -2.42
C LEU A 64 -0.58 0.50 -1.22
N GLN A 65 -0.31 1.49 -0.37
CA GLN A 65 -1.15 1.80 0.80
C GLN A 65 -2.60 2.13 0.43
N ASN A 66 -2.80 2.71 -0.77
CA ASN A 66 -4.12 3.04 -1.28
C ASN A 66 -4.78 1.91 -2.08
N SER A 67 -4.07 0.80 -2.32
CA SER A 67 -4.58 -0.33 -3.08
C SER A 67 -5.67 -1.11 -2.33
N PRO A 68 -6.61 -1.77 -3.05
CA PRO A 68 -7.61 -2.64 -2.44
C PRO A 68 -6.99 -3.78 -1.61
N GLY A 69 -5.89 -4.37 -2.11
CA GLY A 69 -5.19 -5.46 -1.42
C GLY A 69 -4.60 -5.05 -0.07
N ALA A 70 -4.00 -3.86 0.01
CA ALA A 70 -3.50 -3.33 1.29
C ALA A 70 -4.63 -3.03 2.27
N ARG A 71 -5.76 -2.47 1.79
CA ARG A 71 -6.94 -2.21 2.62
C ARG A 71 -7.54 -3.51 3.17
N GLU A 72 -7.60 -4.56 2.36
CA GLU A 72 -8.10 -5.87 2.78
C GLU A 72 -7.18 -6.53 3.80
N ALA A 73 -5.86 -6.53 3.54
CA ALA A 73 -4.88 -7.06 4.48
C ALA A 73 -4.93 -6.32 5.82
N PHE A 74 -5.07 -4.99 5.79
CA PHE A 74 -5.22 -4.18 6.99
C PHE A 74 -6.54 -4.46 7.73
N ARG A 75 -7.65 -4.63 7.01
CA ARG A 75 -8.93 -5.04 7.61
C ARG A 75 -8.81 -6.38 8.33
N LYS A 76 -8.23 -7.40 7.70
CA LYS A 76 -8.00 -8.72 8.32
C LYS A 76 -7.15 -8.63 9.59
N TYR A 77 -6.12 -7.80 9.58
CA TYR A 77 -5.31 -7.53 10.76
C TYR A 77 -6.14 -6.89 11.89
N LEU A 78 -6.98 -5.90 11.56
CA LEU A 78 -7.85 -5.25 12.54
C LEU A 78 -8.94 -6.18 13.07
N GLU A 79 -9.53 -7.03 12.22
CA GLU A 79 -10.59 -7.98 12.60
C GLU A 79 -10.15 -8.85 13.80
N GLY A 80 -8.91 -9.33 13.82
CA GLY A 80 -8.39 -10.10 14.96
C GLY A 80 -8.31 -9.30 16.27
N THR A 81 -7.89 -8.04 16.17
CA THR A 81 -7.70 -7.18 17.36
C THR A 81 -9.04 -6.65 17.89
N VAL A 82 -9.91 -6.21 16.97
CA VAL A 82 -11.24 -5.70 17.30
C VAL A 82 -12.12 -6.83 17.80
N GLY A 83 -12.10 -7.99 17.14
CA GLY A 83 -12.86 -9.18 17.56
C GLY A 83 -12.54 -9.58 19.00
N GLY A 84 -11.25 -9.77 19.33
CA GLY A 84 -10.87 -10.12 20.70
C GLY A 84 -11.26 -9.07 21.74
N LYS A 85 -11.23 -7.78 21.40
CA LYS A 85 -11.72 -6.72 22.30
C LYS A 85 -13.23 -6.80 22.51
N ILE A 86 -14.00 -7.06 21.45
CA ILE A 86 -15.46 -7.24 21.52
C ILE A 86 -15.80 -8.46 22.37
N ASP A 87 -15.11 -9.58 22.18
CA ASP A 87 -15.34 -10.81 22.95
C ASP A 87 -15.15 -10.56 24.46
N ASN A 88 -14.11 -9.82 24.84
CA ASN A 88 -13.87 -9.44 26.23
C ASN A 88 -15.00 -8.56 26.81
N LEU A 89 -15.53 -7.63 26.01
CA LEU A 89 -16.65 -6.78 26.44
C LEU A 89 -17.94 -7.60 26.59
N ILE A 90 -18.23 -8.51 25.67
CA ILE A 90 -19.37 -9.43 25.76
C ILE A 90 -19.27 -10.27 27.04
N GLN A 91 -18.09 -10.82 27.32
CA GLN A 91 -17.88 -11.63 28.51
C GLN A 91 -18.04 -10.81 29.80
N ALA A 92 -17.59 -9.56 29.82
CA ALA A 92 -17.71 -8.67 30.98
C ALA A 92 -19.15 -8.21 31.24
N GLU A 93 -19.95 -8.02 30.19
CA GLU A 93 -21.33 -7.50 30.28
C GLU A 93 -22.40 -8.59 30.05
N LYS A 94 -22.01 -9.87 30.16
CA LYS A 94 -22.86 -11.02 29.82
C LYS A 94 -24.23 -11.00 30.48
N ASP A 95 -24.30 -10.71 31.78
CA ASP A 95 -25.56 -10.71 32.53
C ASP A 95 -26.50 -9.61 32.05
N TYR A 96 -25.94 -8.41 31.77
CA TYR A 96 -26.70 -7.29 31.22
C TYR A 96 -27.22 -7.62 29.81
N LEU A 97 -26.35 -8.12 28.93
CA LEU A 97 -26.73 -8.52 27.57
C LEU A 97 -27.80 -9.62 27.58
N SER A 98 -27.66 -10.61 28.46
CA SER A 98 -28.63 -11.71 28.62
C SER A 98 -29.98 -11.21 29.13
N ALA A 99 -29.99 -10.30 30.11
CA ALA A 99 -31.22 -9.67 30.62
C ALA A 99 -31.97 -8.86 29.54
N MET A 100 -31.24 -8.34 28.54
CA MET A 100 -31.79 -7.65 27.37
C MET A 100 -32.22 -8.61 26.24
N GLY A 101 -32.16 -9.94 26.46
CA GLY A 101 -32.59 -10.96 25.50
C GLY A 101 -31.56 -11.33 24.45
N VAL A 102 -30.29 -10.90 24.59
CA VAL A 102 -29.19 -11.36 23.73
C VAL A 102 -28.77 -12.75 24.18
N ALA A 103 -29.03 -13.76 23.35
CA ALA A 103 -28.66 -15.14 23.62
C ALA A 103 -27.33 -15.50 22.95
N GLU A 104 -26.44 -16.17 23.69
CA GLU A 104 -25.35 -16.93 23.08
C GLU A 104 -25.97 -18.06 22.25
N LYS A 105 -25.89 -17.96 20.92
CA LYS A 105 -26.08 -19.14 20.07
C LYS A 105 -24.79 -19.95 20.10
N SER A 106 -24.83 -21.10 20.76
CA SER A 106 -23.84 -22.15 20.50
C SER A 106 -24.01 -22.61 19.04
N LEU A 107 -22.89 -22.67 18.32
CA LEU A 107 -22.78 -23.35 17.03
C LEU A 107 -22.93 -24.86 17.20
#